data_AF-A0A936KJ97-F1
#
_entry.id   AF-A0A936KJ97-F1
#
_cell.length_a   1.000
_cell.length_b   1.000
_cell.length_c   1.000
_cell.angle_alpha   90.00
_cell.angle_beta   90.00
_cell.angle_gamma   90.00
#
_symmetry.space_group_name_H-M   'P 1'
#
loop_
_entity.id
_entity.type
_entity.pdbx_description
1 polymer ?
#
loop_
_entity_poly.entity_id
_entity_poly.type
_entity_poly.pdbx_seq_one_letter_code
_entity_poly.pdbx_strand_id
1 'polypeptide(L)' 'MEKWANGFENYTFEATNQTTNVTVDLDTAADFVDYMNQNYPIALNKLKEICEK' A
#
# COMPACT_ATOMS: atom_id res chain seq x y z
N MET A 1 18.81 -6.64 15.14
CA MET A 1 17.84 -5.75 14.48
C MET A 1 16.69 -6.59 14.03
N GLU A 2 15.47 -6.18 14.32
CA GLU A 2 14.29 -6.85 13.78
C GLU A 2 14.20 -6.56 12.28
N LYS A 3 13.89 -7.57 11.46
CA LYS A 3 13.88 -7.45 9.98
C LYS A 3 12.86 -6.44 9.44
N TRP A 4 11.88 -6.05 10.25
CA TRP A 4 10.87 -5.05 9.92
C TRP A 4 11.28 -3.63 10.38
N ALA A 5 12.26 -3.52 11.29
CA ALA A 5 12.73 -2.24 11.75
C ALA A 5 13.45 -1.54 10.59
N ASN A 6 12.99 -0.33 10.25
CA ASN A 6 13.40 0.51 9.12
C ASN A 6 12.67 0.30 7.77
N GLY A 7 11.57 -0.45 7.72
CA GLY A 7 10.70 -0.41 6.54
C GLY A 7 9.81 0.84 6.55
N PHE A 8 9.77 1.59 5.45
CA PHE A 8 8.84 2.70 5.26
C PHE A 8 7.65 2.31 4.40
N GLU A 9 6.56 3.04 4.63
CA GLU A 9 5.34 2.95 3.85
C GLU A 9 4.97 4.38 3.47
N ASN A 10 5.24 4.74 2.23
CA ASN A 10 5.07 6.11 1.74
C ASN A 10 3.84 6.18 0.83
N TYR A 11 2.97 7.15 1.10
CA TYR A 11 1.72 7.34 0.37
C TYR A 11 1.74 8.66 -0.40
N THR A 12 1.55 8.57 -1.70
CA THR A 12 1.38 9.74 -2.58
C THR A 12 -0.06 9.82 -3.04
N PHE A 13 -0.68 10.99 -2.86
CA PHE A 13 -2.07 11.25 -3.23
C PHE A 13 -2.11 12.23 -4.40
N GLU A 14 -2.72 11.82 -5.49
CA GLU A 14 -2.88 12.63 -6.69
C GLU A 14 -4.36 12.80 -6.99
N ALA A 15 -4.87 14.01 -6.83
CA ALA A 15 -6.24 14.34 -7.20
C ALA A 15 -6.36 14.32 -8.73
N THR A 16 -7.26 13.48 -9.23
CA THR A 16 -7.76 13.53 -10.60
C THR A 16 -9.16 14.15 -10.59
N ASN A 17 -9.69 14.57 -11.75
CA ASN A 17 -10.92 15.37 -11.84
C ASN A 17 -12.12 14.86 -11.01
N GLN A 18 -12.22 13.55 -10.74
CA GLN A 18 -13.35 12.94 -10.02
C GLN A 18 -12.93 11.89 -8.97
N THR A 19 -11.65 11.52 -8.88
CA THR A 19 -11.14 10.50 -7.95
C THR A 19 -9.75 10.88 -7.45
N THR A 20 -9.28 10.26 -6.38
CA THR A 20 -7.88 10.38 -5.94
C THR A 20 -7.14 9.10 -6.28
N ASN A 21 -6.04 9.21 -7.01
CA ASN A 21 -5.09 8.12 -7.17
C ASN A 21 -4.19 8.09 -5.93
N VAL A 22 -4.03 6.90 -5.35
CA VAL A 22 -3.14 6.68 -4.22
C VAL A 22 -2.08 5.69 -4.66
N THR A 23 -0.83 6.14 -4.66
CA THR A 23 0.34 5.29 -4.90
C THR A 23 1.00 4.99 -3.56
N VAL A 24 1.31 3.71 -3.32
CA VAL A 24 1.96 3.24 -2.09
C VAL A 24 3.32 2.64 -2.44
N ASP A 25 4.38 3.19 -1.87
CA ASP A 25 5.72 2.63 -1.91
C ASP A 25 6.00 1.97 -0.56
N LEU A 26 6.02 0.63 -0.55
CA LEU A 26 6.17 -0.20 0.64
C LEU A 26 7.52 -0.92 0.64
N ASP A 27 8.33 -0.63 1.64
CA ASP A 27 9.51 -1.45 1.94
C ASP A 27 9.07 -2.74 2.63
N THR A 28 9.64 -3.86 2.19
CA THR A 28 9.41 -5.16 2.82
C THR A 28 10.67 -6.01 2.78
N ALA A 29 10.83 -6.90 3.76
CA ALA A 29 11.92 -7.86 3.73
C ALA A 29 11.73 -8.85 2.57
N ALA A 30 12.84 -9.29 1.96
CA ALA A 30 12.82 -10.17 0.78
C ALA A 30 11.91 -11.41 0.96
N ASP A 31 11.90 -11.99 2.15
CA ASP A 31 11.09 -13.16 2.52
C ASP A 31 9.56 -12.91 2.40
N PHE A 32 9.12 -11.65 2.36
CA PHE A 32 7.72 -11.24 2.34
C PHE A 32 7.30 -10.52 1.04
N VAL A 33 8.20 -10.34 0.07
CA VAL A 33 7.90 -9.62 -1.19
C VAL A 33 6.71 -10.26 -1.92
N ASP A 34 6.73 -11.58 -2.11
CA ASP A 34 5.64 -12.28 -2.81
C ASP A 34 4.32 -12.18 -2.06
N TYR A 35 4.36 -12.30 -0.73
CA TYR A 35 3.18 -12.17 0.12
C TYR A 35 2.57 -10.76 0.01
N MET A 36 3.39 -9.71 0.08
CA MET A 36 2.93 -8.33 -0.03
C MET A 36 2.40 -8.02 -1.43
N ASN A 37 3.10 -8.45 -2.49
CA ASN A 37 2.64 -8.27 -3.87
C ASN A 37 1.28 -8.94 -4.14
N GLN A 38 0.98 -10.05 -3.44
CA GLN A 38 -0.31 -10.72 -3.56
C GLN A 38 -1.41 -10.07 -2.70
N ASN A 39 -1.12 -9.75 -1.44
CA ASN A 39 -2.15 -9.45 -0.44
C ASN A 39 -2.37 -7.94 -0.26
N TYR A 40 -1.33 -7.13 -0.41
CA TYR A 40 -1.40 -5.69 -0.17
C TYR A 40 -2.36 -4.97 -1.15
N PRO A 41 -2.38 -5.30 -2.46
CA PRO A 41 -3.38 -4.73 -3.38
C PRO A 41 -4.83 -5.06 -3.01
N ILE A 42 -5.08 -6.24 -2.42
CA ILE A 42 -6.41 -6.65 -1.96
C ILE A 42 -6.85 -5.77 -0.77
N ALA A 43 -5.93 -5.51 0.16
CA ALA A 43 -6.18 -4.61 1.28
C ALA A 43 -6.49 -3.18 0.81
N LEU A 44 -5.76 -2.67 -0.19
CA LEU A 44 -6.02 -1.34 -0.77
C LEU A 44 -7.38 -1.25 -1.47
N ASN A 45 -7.80 -2.31 -2.16
CA ASN A 45 -9.16 -2.38 -2.71
C ASN A 45 -10.21 -2.30 -1.59
N LYS A 46 -9.98 -3.00 -0.47
CA LYS A 46 -10.90 -2.92 0.67
C LYS A 46 -10.93 -1.53 1.31
N LEU A 47 -9.78 -0.87 1.40
CA LEU A 47 -9.69 0.51 1.86
C LEU A 47 -10.51 1.45 0.96
N LYS A 48 -10.35 1.32 -0.36
CA LYS A 48 -11.13 2.09 -1.34
C LYS A 48 -12.64 1.90 -1.14
N GLU A 49 -13.10 0.67 -0.98
CA GLU A 49 -14.50 0.37 -0.66
C GLU A 49 -14.99 1.03 0.64
N ILE A 50 -14.13 1.19 1.65
CA ILE A 50 -14.52 1.83 2.91
C ILE A 50 -14.62 3.35 2.73
N CYS A 51 -13.69 3.95 1.98
CA CYS A 51 -13.60 5.39 1.77
C CYS A 51 -14.68 5.92 0.81
N GLU A 52 -15.11 5.12 -0.16
CA GLU A 52 -15.98 5.55 -1.26
C GLU A 52 -17.43 5.00 -1.16
N LYS A 53 -17.81 4.55 0.03
CA LYS A 53 -19.19 4.13 0.33
C LYS A 53 -20.20 5.27 0.26
#